data_AF-A0A3D0I9K4-F1
#
_entry.id   AF-A0A3D0I9K4-F1
#
_cell.length_a   1.000
_cell.length_b   1.000
_cell.length_c   1.000
_cell.angle_alpha   90.00
_cell.angle_beta   90.00
_cell.angle_gamma   90.00
#
_symmetry.space_group_name_H-M   'P 1'
#
loop_
_entity.id
_entity.type
_entity.pdbx_description
1 polymer ?
#
loop_
_entity_poly.entity_id
_entity_poly.type
_entity_poly.pdbx_seq_one_letter_code
_entity_poly.pdbx_strand_id
1 'polypeptide(L)'
;MCAGFAAALADQSTPPLAFEDLAASPLSDLVRPLLVELGSDTAVITYLKGVRDPKVLEAALAPVGGVHFFDQRKFLNDVYAEFRKTTLEQLFIGNGLVILLLLVRYRRLRPAVAAFFPCALVVLVLLGSLAALGVETNLIHVVGLDMVMGMGVDYGIFVVDSATDPEEMGTTMLSVFVGSFTAILTFGVLAISRHPALRALGVTIGGGLLLSFLLAPFALLLMEARAPRADA
;
A
#
# COMPACT_ATOMS: atom_id res chain seq x y z
N MET A 1 9.13 -49.49 -30.50
CA MET A 1 10.15 -48.50 -30.96
C MET A 1 11.06 -47.94 -29.85
N CYS A 2 10.80 -48.13 -28.54
CA CYS A 2 11.65 -47.57 -27.48
C CYS A 2 12.87 -48.42 -27.05
N ALA A 3 12.98 -49.68 -27.49
CA ALA A 3 14.03 -50.59 -27.01
C ALA A 3 15.43 -50.31 -27.60
N GLY A 4 15.51 -49.84 -28.85
CA GLY A 4 16.80 -49.54 -29.51
C GLY A 4 17.47 -48.28 -28.98
N PHE A 5 16.70 -47.27 -28.58
CA PHE A 5 17.22 -46.01 -28.04
C PHE A 5 17.83 -46.19 -26.64
N ALA A 6 17.17 -46.97 -25.77
CA ALA A 6 17.68 -47.27 -24.44
C ALA A 6 18.97 -48.11 -24.48
N ALA A 7 19.07 -49.06 -25.43
CA ALA A 7 20.28 -49.87 -25.62
C ALA A 7 21.47 -49.05 -26.16
N ALA A 8 21.21 -48.04 -27.00
CA ALA A 8 22.26 -47.15 -27.53
C ALA A 8 22.80 -46.15 -26.49
N LEU A 9 22.00 -45.78 -25.47
CA LEU A 9 22.46 -44.94 -24.36
C LEU A 9 23.24 -45.70 -23.29
N ALA A 10 22.97 -47.00 -23.11
CA ALA A 10 23.61 -47.80 -22.07
C ALA A 10 25.12 -48.04 -22.31
N ASP A 11 25.57 -47.89 -23.56
CA ASP A 11 26.95 -48.20 -23.98
C ASP A 11 27.83 -46.94 -24.14
N GLN A 12 27.28 -45.75 -23.88
CA GLN A 12 28.02 -44.48 -23.97
C GLN A 12 28.26 -43.90 -22.58
N SER A 13 29.47 -44.09 -22.05
CA SER A 13 29.96 -43.25 -20.95
C SER A 13 30.33 -41.87 -21.53
N THR A 14 29.34 -41.01 -21.72
CA THR A 14 29.62 -39.62 -22.09
C THR A 14 30.40 -38.95 -20.95
N PRO A 15 31.46 -38.18 -21.27
CA PRO A 15 32.14 -37.38 -20.26
C PRO A 15 31.13 -36.43 -19.58
N PRO A 16 31.33 -36.12 -18.29
CA PRO A 16 30.44 -35.24 -17.56
C PRO A 16 30.35 -33.90 -18.30
N LEU A 17 29.11 -33.44 -18.54
CA LEU A 17 28.82 -32.22 -19.28
C LEU A 17 29.47 -31.03 -18.56
N ALA A 18 30.46 -30.39 -19.18
CA ALA A 18 31.11 -29.23 -18.61
C ALA A 18 30.28 -27.98 -18.89
N PHE A 19 30.45 -26.96 -18.04
CA PHE A 19 29.79 -25.66 -18.22
C PHE A 19 30.14 -25.02 -19.57
N GLU A 20 31.40 -25.17 -20.00
CA GLU A 20 31.89 -24.66 -21.28
C GLU A 20 31.13 -25.28 -22.47
N ASP A 21 30.76 -26.56 -22.38
CA ASP A 21 29.97 -27.26 -23.39
C ASP A 21 28.53 -26.71 -23.48
N LEU A 22 27.95 -26.37 -22.33
CA LEU A 22 26.62 -25.77 -22.21
C LEU A 22 26.59 -24.32 -22.72
N ALA A 23 27.62 -23.54 -22.38
CA ALA A 23 27.78 -22.15 -22.79
C ALA A 23 28.03 -22.01 -24.30
N ALA A 24 28.69 -22.99 -24.92
CA ALA A 24 28.90 -23.08 -26.37
C ALA A 24 27.67 -23.59 -27.14
N SER A 25 26.63 -24.07 -26.44
CA SER A 25 25.43 -24.63 -27.06
C SER A 25 24.34 -23.56 -27.32
N PRO A 26 23.36 -23.86 -28.19
CA PRO A 26 22.17 -23.01 -28.37
C PRO A 26 21.33 -22.81 -27.10
N LEU A 27 21.57 -23.62 -26.04
CA LEU A 27 20.87 -23.51 -24.76
C LEU A 27 21.51 -22.47 -23.82
N SER A 28 22.62 -21.85 -24.22
CA SER A 28 23.34 -20.83 -23.45
C SER A 28 22.43 -19.70 -22.97
N ASP A 29 21.54 -19.21 -23.83
CA ASP A 29 20.60 -18.12 -23.50
C ASP A 29 19.58 -18.50 -22.42
N LEU A 30 19.30 -19.80 -22.26
CA LEU A 30 18.36 -20.33 -21.26
C LEU A 30 19.03 -20.55 -19.90
N VAL A 31 20.34 -20.78 -19.89
CA VAL A 31 21.10 -21.16 -18.69
C VAL A 31 21.83 -19.97 -18.08
N ARG A 32 22.27 -19.01 -18.89
CA ARG A 32 22.90 -17.75 -18.42
C ARG A 32 22.12 -17.03 -17.32
N PRO A 33 20.78 -16.86 -17.39
CA PRO A 33 20.02 -16.15 -16.36
C PRO A 33 19.95 -16.90 -15.01
N LEU A 34 20.24 -18.20 -15.02
CA LEU A 34 20.24 -19.05 -13.83
C LEU A 34 21.62 -19.04 -13.14
N LEU A 35 22.63 -18.41 -13.72
CA LEU A 35 23.97 -18.34 -13.16
C LEU A 35 24.26 -16.92 -12.70
N VAL A 36 24.68 -16.79 -11.45
CA VAL A 36 25.09 -15.52 -10.86
C VAL A 36 26.53 -15.68 -10.41
N GLU A 37 27.42 -14.86 -10.97
CA GLU A 37 28.80 -14.77 -10.51
C GLU A 37 28.85 -13.93 -9.22
N LEU A 38 29.28 -14.54 -8.12
CA LEU A 38 29.57 -13.88 -6.84
C LEU A 38 31.10 -13.80 -6.68
N GLY A 39 31.74 -12.89 -7.40
CA GLY A 39 33.18 -12.66 -7.28
C GLY A 39 34.00 -13.87 -7.73
N SER A 40 34.47 -14.70 -6.78
CA SER A 40 35.22 -15.93 -7.04
C SER A 40 34.36 -17.19 -7.16
N ASP A 41 33.10 -17.14 -6.75
CA ASP A 41 32.19 -18.28 -6.75
C ASP A 41 31.05 -18.09 -7.76
N THR A 42 30.55 -19.19 -8.31
CA THR A 42 29.40 -19.19 -9.22
C THR A 42 28.20 -19.80 -8.51
N ALA A 43 27.14 -19.01 -8.31
CA ALA A 43 25.88 -19.50 -7.77
C ALA A 43 24.93 -19.89 -8.91
N VAL A 44 24.19 -20.98 -8.71
CA VAL A 44 23.13 -21.44 -9.61
C VAL A 44 21.78 -21.18 -8.94
N ILE A 45 20.95 -20.37 -9.58
CA ILE A 45 19.56 -20.16 -9.24
C ILE A 45 18.73 -21.26 -9.89
N THR A 46 17.95 -21.98 -9.11
CA THR A 46 16.98 -22.95 -9.63
C THR A 46 15.59 -22.65 -9.11
N TYR A 47 14.60 -22.71 -10.01
CA TYR A 47 13.20 -22.48 -9.66
C TYR A 47 12.54 -23.81 -9.32
N LEU A 48 12.13 -23.95 -8.06
CA LEU A 48 11.40 -25.12 -7.60
C LEU A 48 9.91 -24.97 -7.93
N LYS A 49 9.37 -25.88 -8.73
CA LYS A 49 7.93 -25.94 -9.05
C LYS A 49 7.25 -27.03 -8.22
N GLY A 50 6.03 -26.77 -7.76
CA GLY A 50 5.21 -27.76 -7.05
C GLY A 50 5.56 -27.99 -5.58
N VAL A 51 6.29 -27.07 -4.94
CA VAL A 51 6.60 -27.15 -3.51
C VAL A 51 5.32 -27.04 -2.68
N ARG A 52 4.95 -28.11 -1.97
CA ARG A 52 3.77 -28.18 -1.11
C ARG A 52 4.06 -27.69 0.32
N ASP A 53 5.25 -28.00 0.83
CA ASP A 53 5.71 -27.57 2.15
C ASP A 53 7.14 -27.03 2.07
N PRO A 54 7.33 -25.70 2.13
CA PRO A 54 8.65 -25.07 2.09
C PRO A 54 9.54 -25.46 3.27
N LYS A 55 8.98 -25.72 4.46
CA LYS A 55 9.76 -26.02 5.68
C LYS A 55 10.40 -27.39 5.61
N VAL A 56 9.68 -28.36 5.07
CA VAL A 56 10.20 -29.72 4.84
C VAL A 56 11.32 -29.70 3.81
N LEU A 57 11.18 -28.86 2.76
CA LEU A 57 12.20 -28.71 1.74
C LEU A 57 13.47 -28.02 2.29
N GLU A 58 13.30 -26.96 3.08
CA GLU A 58 14.40 -26.28 3.75
C GLU A 58 15.17 -27.24 4.69
N ALA A 59 14.44 -28.06 5.47
CA ALA A 59 15.05 -29.07 6.33
C ALA A 59 15.77 -30.18 5.54
N ALA A 60 15.25 -30.57 4.37
CA ALA A 60 15.87 -31.56 3.49
C ALA A 60 17.13 -31.03 2.78
N LEU A 61 17.20 -29.71 2.56
CA LEU A 61 18.35 -29.04 1.91
C LEU A 61 19.41 -28.58 2.91
N ALA A 62 19.10 -28.46 4.20
CA ALA A 62 20.04 -28.10 5.26
C ALA A 62 21.35 -28.95 5.32
N PRO A 63 21.36 -30.26 4.98
CA PRO A 63 22.59 -31.05 4.93
C PRO A 63 23.47 -30.75 3.71
N VAL A 64 22.93 -30.10 2.67
CA VAL A 64 23.65 -29.80 1.43
C VAL A 64 24.37 -28.46 1.58
N GLY A 65 25.68 -28.52 1.81
CA GLY A 65 26.51 -27.32 1.92
C GLY A 65 26.43 -26.44 0.67
N GLY A 66 26.37 -25.11 0.86
CA GLY A 66 26.32 -24.13 -0.24
C GLY A 66 24.94 -23.91 -0.87
N VAL A 67 23.89 -24.57 -0.38
CA VAL A 67 22.51 -24.37 -0.87
C VAL A 67 21.77 -23.41 0.05
N HIS A 68 21.36 -22.26 -0.50
CA HIS A 68 20.48 -21.31 0.17
C HIS A 68 19.08 -21.38 -0.42
N PHE A 69 18.11 -21.78 0.40
CA PHE A 69 16.71 -21.77 0.03
C PHE A 69 16.14 -20.36 0.19
N PHE A 70 15.74 -19.74 -0.92
CA PHE A 70 15.11 -18.41 -0.90
C PHE A 70 13.59 -18.54 -1.12
N ASP A 71 12.83 -18.41 -0.03
CA ASP A 71 11.37 -18.32 -0.12
C ASP A 71 10.97 -16.86 -0.40
N GLN A 72 10.78 -16.56 -1.68
CA GLN A 72 10.35 -15.23 -2.12
C GLN A 72 9.02 -14.80 -1.47
N ARG A 73 8.09 -15.73 -1.18
CA ARG A 73 6.82 -15.40 -0.53
C ARG A 73 7.03 -15.03 0.92
N LYS A 74 7.84 -15.78 1.64
CA LYS A 74 8.18 -15.46 3.04
C LYS A 74 8.91 -14.12 3.15
N PHE A 75 9.90 -13.88 2.29
CA PHE A 75 10.62 -12.60 2.25
C PHE A 75 9.69 -11.42 1.98
N LEU A 76 8.81 -11.52 0.98
CA LEU A 76 7.83 -10.48 0.70
C LEU A 76 6.89 -10.27 1.88
N ASN A 77 6.37 -11.34 2.48
CA ASN A 77 5.47 -11.24 3.63
C ASN A 77 6.12 -10.59 4.85
N ASP A 78 7.39 -10.91 5.14
CA ASP A 78 8.14 -10.35 6.26
C ASP A 78 8.40 -8.85 6.05
N VAL A 79 8.81 -8.47 4.83
CA VAL A 79 8.94 -7.06 4.44
C VAL A 79 7.60 -6.32 4.58
N TYR A 80 6.49 -6.89 4.06
CA TYR A 80 5.17 -6.28 4.20
C TYR A 80 4.70 -6.17 5.65
N ALA A 81 5.03 -7.15 6.50
CA ALA A 81 4.66 -7.12 7.92
C ALA A 81 5.38 -6.02 8.69
N GLU A 82 6.68 -5.84 8.44
CA GLU A 82 7.48 -4.79 9.05
C GLU A 82 7.07 -3.40 8.56
N PHE A 83 6.84 -3.24 7.26
CA PHE A 83 6.31 -1.99 6.70
C PHE A 83 4.93 -1.62 7.26
N ARG A 84 4.04 -2.61 7.47
CA ARG A 84 2.71 -2.36 8.08
C ARG A 84 2.85 -1.83 9.50
N LYS A 85 3.80 -2.36 10.28
CA LYS A 85 4.05 -1.89 11.65
C LYS A 85 4.56 -0.45 11.67
N THR A 86 5.58 -0.15 10.86
CA THR A 86 6.14 1.20 10.74
C THR A 86 5.10 2.20 10.25
N THR A 87 4.27 1.81 9.28
CA THR A 87 3.17 2.64 8.78
C THR A 87 2.14 2.96 9.87
N LEU A 88 1.75 1.96 10.67
CA LEU A 88 0.82 2.18 11.77
C LEU A 88 1.41 3.10 12.84
N GLU A 89 2.68 2.91 13.20
CA GLU A 89 3.38 3.80 14.14
C GLU A 89 3.44 5.24 13.60
N GLN A 90 3.79 5.43 12.34
CA GLN A 90 3.81 6.74 11.69
C GLN A 90 2.42 7.37 11.62
N LEU A 91 1.38 6.58 11.34
CA LEU A 91 0.00 7.04 11.32
C LEU A 91 -0.44 7.53 12.71
N PHE A 92 -0.09 6.81 13.78
CA PHE A 92 -0.40 7.24 15.15
C PHE A 92 0.37 8.49 15.55
N ILE A 93 1.66 8.57 15.22
CA ILE A 93 2.50 9.75 15.51
C ILE A 93 1.98 10.97 14.73
N GLY A 94 1.70 10.81 13.44
CA GLY A 94 1.17 11.88 12.58
C GLY A 94 -0.18 12.39 13.07
N ASN A 95 -1.13 11.49 13.35
CA ASN A 95 -2.43 11.88 13.92
C ASN A 95 -2.30 12.52 15.29
N GLY A 96 -1.43 12.00 16.15
CA GLY A 96 -1.14 12.60 17.45
C GLY A 96 -0.61 14.04 17.30
N LEU A 97 0.26 14.28 16.34
CA LEU A 97 0.81 15.60 16.05
C LEU A 97 -0.25 16.55 15.49
N VAL A 98 -1.09 16.10 14.57
CA VAL A 98 -2.22 16.90 14.03
C VAL A 98 -3.17 17.28 15.16
N ILE A 99 -3.59 16.33 15.99
CA ILE A 99 -4.47 16.61 17.14
C ILE A 99 -3.78 17.58 18.10
N LEU A 100 -2.49 17.40 18.41
CA LEU A 100 -1.75 18.31 19.28
C LEU A 100 -1.72 19.73 18.70
N LEU A 101 -1.44 19.89 17.41
CA LEU A 101 -1.45 21.18 16.73
C LEU A 101 -2.83 21.84 16.78
N LEU A 102 -3.90 21.08 16.52
CA LEU A 102 -5.28 21.58 16.63
C LEU A 102 -5.63 21.98 18.07
N LEU A 103 -5.15 21.23 19.07
CA LEU A 103 -5.34 21.57 20.48
C LEU A 103 -4.59 22.85 20.87
N VAL A 104 -3.37 23.05 20.37
CA VAL A 104 -2.62 24.29 20.56
C VAL A 104 -3.32 25.47 19.87
N ARG A 105 -3.79 25.26 18.63
CA ARG A 105 -4.47 26.29 17.81
C ARG A 105 -5.80 26.73 18.41
N TYR A 106 -6.67 25.79 18.79
CA TYR A 106 -8.01 26.09 19.28
C TYR A 106 -8.11 26.24 20.79
N ARG A 107 -7.12 25.73 21.54
CA ARG A 107 -7.08 25.71 23.02
C ARG A 107 -8.30 25.03 23.66
N ARG A 108 -9.09 24.29 22.86
CA ARG A 108 -10.34 23.63 23.26
C ARG A 108 -10.46 22.30 22.50
N LEU A 109 -10.82 21.24 23.24
CA LEU A 109 -10.99 19.90 22.69
C LEU A 109 -12.11 19.80 21.64
N ARG A 110 -13.18 20.60 21.79
CA ARG A 110 -14.37 20.52 20.91
C ARG A 110 -14.07 20.84 19.45
N PRO A 111 -13.57 22.04 19.09
CA PRO A 111 -13.24 22.36 17.69
C PRO A 111 -12.14 21.47 17.12
N ALA A 112 -11.15 21.07 17.94
CA ALA A 112 -10.11 20.13 17.49
C ALA A 112 -10.67 18.76 17.09
N VAL A 113 -11.57 18.19 17.90
CA VAL A 113 -12.25 16.93 17.58
C VAL A 113 -13.22 17.10 16.42
N ALA A 114 -13.97 18.21 16.36
CA ALA A 114 -14.92 18.47 15.27
C ALA A 114 -14.23 18.60 13.90
N ALA A 115 -13.04 19.22 13.85
CA ALA A 115 -12.25 19.32 12.62
C ALA A 115 -11.65 17.97 12.18
N PHE A 116 -11.17 17.17 13.14
CA PHE A 116 -10.45 15.94 12.83
C PHE A 116 -11.34 14.71 12.61
N PHE A 117 -12.42 14.59 13.40
CA PHE A 117 -13.24 13.38 13.46
C PHE A 117 -13.88 12.96 12.12
N PRO A 118 -14.48 13.87 11.32
CA PRO A 118 -15.06 13.48 10.03
C PRO A 118 -14.01 12.87 9.10
N CYS A 119 -12.81 13.43 9.05
CA CYS A 119 -11.72 12.93 8.22
C CYS A 119 -11.21 11.55 8.70
N ALA A 120 -11.07 11.36 10.01
CA ALA A 120 -10.71 10.05 10.57
C ALA A 120 -11.74 8.96 10.19
N LEU A 121 -13.03 9.30 10.20
CA LEU A 121 -14.10 8.39 9.78
C LEU A 121 -13.97 8.01 8.30
N VAL A 122 -13.61 8.96 7.42
CA VAL A 122 -13.39 8.70 5.99
C VAL A 122 -12.26 7.69 5.78
N VAL A 123 -11.13 7.86 6.45
CA VAL A 123 -9.98 6.93 6.32
C VAL A 123 -10.37 5.53 6.78
N LEU A 124 -11.14 5.41 7.86
CA LEU A 124 -11.66 4.11 8.33
C LEU A 124 -12.62 3.48 7.32
N VAL A 125 -13.53 4.26 6.73
CA VAL A 125 -14.48 3.78 5.72
C VAL A 125 -13.75 3.34 4.46
N LEU A 126 -12.76 4.11 4.00
CA LEU A 126 -11.94 3.73 2.84
C LEU A 126 -11.19 2.42 3.12
N LEU A 127 -10.47 2.35 4.24
CA LEU A 127 -9.71 1.15 4.59
C LEU A 127 -10.61 -0.08 4.71
N GLY A 128 -11.78 0.08 5.35
CA GLY A 128 -12.80 -0.95 5.45
C GLY A 128 -13.35 -1.38 4.08
N SER A 129 -13.57 -0.43 3.17
CA SER A 129 -14.05 -0.72 1.81
C SER A 129 -13.01 -1.46 0.97
N LEU A 130 -11.72 -1.08 1.09
CA LEU A 130 -10.62 -1.78 0.43
C LEU A 130 -10.51 -3.23 0.94
N ALA A 131 -10.58 -3.41 2.26
CA ALA A 131 -10.55 -4.73 2.88
C ALA A 131 -11.77 -5.59 2.46
N ALA A 132 -12.97 -5.02 2.42
CA ALA A 132 -14.19 -5.72 2.02
C ALA A 132 -14.18 -6.13 0.53
N LEU A 133 -13.54 -5.32 -0.32
CA LEU A 133 -13.36 -5.64 -1.75
C LEU A 133 -12.22 -6.64 -2.00
N GLY A 134 -11.52 -7.10 -0.95
CA GLY A 134 -10.39 -8.01 -1.07
C GLY A 134 -9.17 -7.40 -1.75
N VAL A 135 -9.05 -6.07 -1.76
CA VAL A 135 -7.91 -5.37 -2.34
C VAL A 135 -6.77 -5.37 -1.34
N GLU A 136 -5.65 -5.99 -1.72
CA GLU A 136 -4.44 -5.97 -0.90
C GLU A 136 -3.94 -4.52 -0.75
N THR A 137 -3.90 -4.04 0.49
CA THR A 137 -3.46 -2.69 0.81
C THR A 137 -1.95 -2.62 0.64
N ASN A 138 -1.50 -1.92 -0.41
CA ASN A 138 -0.09 -1.68 -0.71
C ASN A 138 0.36 -0.29 -0.24
N LEU A 139 1.66 -0.01 -0.39
CA LEU A 139 2.27 1.27 -0.02
C LEU A 139 1.60 2.48 -0.70
N ILE A 140 1.15 2.32 -1.94
CA ILE A 140 0.51 3.37 -2.72
C ILE A 140 -0.86 3.75 -2.11
N HIS A 141 -1.62 2.76 -1.63
CA HIS A 141 -2.87 3.00 -0.91
C HIS A 141 -2.63 3.72 0.43
N VAL A 142 -1.59 3.31 1.16
CA VAL A 142 -1.20 3.97 2.43
C VAL A 142 -0.87 5.45 2.22
N VAL A 143 -0.02 5.77 1.24
CA VAL A 143 0.33 7.15 0.91
C VAL A 143 -0.92 7.93 0.45
N GLY A 144 -1.81 7.29 -0.30
CA GLY A 144 -3.09 7.88 -0.68
C GLY A 144 -3.97 8.21 0.52
N LEU A 145 -4.03 7.34 1.52
CA LEU A 145 -4.80 7.57 2.75
C LEU A 145 -4.22 8.74 3.57
N ASP A 146 -2.89 8.89 3.62
CA ASP A 146 -2.24 10.02 4.29
C ASP A 146 -2.57 11.35 3.60
N MET A 147 -2.58 11.38 2.26
CA MET A 147 -2.98 12.54 1.48
C MET A 147 -4.46 12.92 1.71
N VAL A 148 -5.34 11.91 1.75
CA VAL A 148 -6.77 12.10 2.06
C VAL A 148 -6.95 12.64 3.48
N MET A 149 -6.13 12.17 4.42
CA MET A 149 -6.15 12.62 5.80
C MET A 149 -5.74 14.10 5.91
N GLY A 150 -4.64 14.49 5.28
CA GLY A 150 -4.19 15.89 5.26
C GLY A 150 -5.25 16.83 4.68
N MET A 151 -5.68 16.59 3.44
CA MET A 151 -6.67 17.44 2.77
C MET A 151 -8.05 17.40 3.46
N GLY A 152 -8.46 16.25 3.99
CA GLY A 152 -9.74 16.11 4.67
C GLY A 152 -9.78 16.86 6.01
N VAL A 153 -8.66 16.90 6.74
CA VAL A 153 -8.53 17.72 7.95
C VAL A 153 -8.61 19.20 7.59
N ASP A 154 -8.00 19.64 6.49
CA ASP A 154 -8.11 21.03 6.03
C ASP A 154 -9.57 21.45 5.82
N TYR A 155 -10.39 20.59 5.22
CA TYR A 155 -11.83 20.86 5.07
C TYR A 155 -12.53 21.01 6.42
N GLY A 156 -12.23 20.14 7.38
CA GLY A 156 -12.75 20.23 8.74
C GLY A 156 -12.33 21.52 9.44
N ILE A 157 -11.08 21.94 9.30
CA ILE A 157 -10.56 23.21 9.84
C ILE A 157 -11.31 24.40 9.24
N PHE A 158 -11.42 24.45 7.91
CA PHE A 158 -12.12 25.56 7.23
C PHE A 158 -13.57 25.67 7.69
N VAL A 159 -14.29 24.55 7.77
CA VAL A 159 -15.67 24.50 8.26
C VAL A 159 -15.78 24.98 9.71
N VAL A 160 -14.87 24.54 10.58
CA VAL A 160 -14.85 24.90 12.00
C VAL A 160 -14.49 26.38 12.21
N ASP A 161 -13.56 26.91 11.43
CA ASP A 161 -13.13 28.31 11.50
C ASP A 161 -14.24 29.25 11.00
N SER A 162 -14.99 28.87 9.95
CA SER A 162 -16.11 29.67 9.44
C SER A 162 -17.42 29.47 10.20
N ALA A 163 -17.47 28.59 11.20
CA ALA A 163 -18.71 28.25 11.93
C ALA A 163 -19.32 29.40 12.73
N THR A 164 -18.56 30.47 13.01
CA THR A 164 -19.03 31.61 13.81
C THR A 164 -19.73 32.70 13.01
N ASP A 165 -19.52 32.76 11.69
CA ASP A 165 -20.10 33.78 10.81
C ASP A 165 -20.80 33.12 9.60
N PRO A 166 -22.13 33.28 9.46
CA PRO A 166 -22.89 32.72 8.33
C PRO A 166 -22.44 33.23 6.95
N GLU A 167 -21.92 34.45 6.85
CA GLU A 167 -21.45 35.03 5.58
C GLU A 167 -20.10 34.40 5.16
N GLU A 168 -19.19 34.22 6.13
CA GLU A 168 -17.93 33.50 5.92
C GLU A 168 -18.16 32.02 5.62
N MET A 169 -19.18 31.39 6.22
CA MET A 169 -19.55 30.00 5.96
C MET A 169 -19.91 29.76 4.50
N GLY A 170 -20.73 30.64 3.91
CA GLY A 170 -21.14 30.53 2.51
C GLY A 170 -19.94 30.58 1.55
N THR A 171 -19.01 31.51 1.81
CA THR A 171 -17.80 31.68 1.00
C THR A 171 -16.85 30.50 1.17
N THR A 172 -16.67 30.04 2.40
CA THR A 172 -15.81 28.89 2.74
C THR A 172 -16.31 27.61 2.10
N MET A 173 -17.61 27.32 2.17
CA MET A 173 -18.23 26.16 1.52
C MET A 173 -18.06 26.20 0.01
N LEU A 174 -18.17 27.37 -0.62
CA LEU A 174 -17.93 27.51 -2.04
C LEU A 174 -16.46 27.26 -2.40
N SER A 175 -15.52 27.81 -1.62
CA SER A 175 -14.08 27.57 -1.82
C SER A 175 -13.72 26.09 -1.65
N VAL A 176 -14.23 25.45 -0.60
CA VAL A 176 -14.04 24.01 -0.35
C VAL A 176 -14.67 23.18 -1.48
N PHE A 177 -15.86 23.55 -1.96
CA PHE A 177 -16.52 22.86 -3.08
C PHE A 177 -15.68 22.95 -4.36
N VAL A 178 -15.25 24.15 -4.76
CA VAL A 178 -14.46 24.34 -5.98
C VAL A 178 -13.11 23.63 -5.89
N GLY A 179 -12.41 23.77 -4.75
CA GLY A 179 -11.16 23.08 -4.49
C GLY A 179 -11.30 21.55 -4.51
N SER A 180 -12.29 21.02 -3.79
CA SER A 180 -12.57 19.59 -3.75
C SER A 180 -12.95 19.05 -5.12
N PHE A 181 -13.80 19.76 -5.86
CA PHE A 181 -14.27 19.34 -7.17
C PHE A 181 -13.12 19.22 -8.17
N THR A 182 -12.24 20.22 -8.23
CA THR A 182 -11.06 20.16 -9.11
C THR A 182 -10.13 19.01 -8.72
N ALA A 183 -9.86 18.81 -7.42
CA ALA A 183 -9.03 17.71 -6.95
C ALA A 183 -9.64 16.33 -7.26
N ILE A 184 -10.95 16.16 -7.03
CA ILE A 184 -11.69 14.93 -7.38
C ILE A 184 -11.60 14.66 -8.88
N LEU A 185 -11.71 15.68 -9.73
CA LEU A 185 -11.53 15.50 -11.18
C LEU A 185 -10.10 15.10 -11.53
N THR A 186 -9.08 15.72 -10.92
CA THR A 186 -7.67 15.36 -11.13
C THR A 186 -7.41 13.90 -10.76
N PHE A 187 -7.76 13.48 -9.54
CA PHE A 187 -7.56 12.10 -9.11
C PHE A 187 -8.50 11.11 -9.83
N GLY A 188 -9.68 11.56 -10.24
CA GLY A 188 -10.61 10.80 -11.07
C GLY A 188 -10.03 10.44 -12.44
N VAL A 189 -9.31 11.37 -13.08
CA VAL A 189 -8.58 11.08 -14.33
C VAL A 189 -7.47 10.05 -14.08
N LEU A 190 -6.75 10.15 -12.97
CA LEU A 190 -5.74 9.15 -12.58
C LEU A 190 -6.36 7.76 -12.37
N ALA A 191 -7.59 7.68 -11.85
CA ALA A 191 -8.31 6.42 -11.65
C ALA A 191 -8.61 5.67 -12.97
N ILE A 192 -8.66 6.38 -14.09
CA ILE A 192 -8.88 5.81 -15.44
C ILE A 192 -7.57 5.32 -16.07
N SER A 193 -6.42 5.61 -15.45
CA SER A 193 -5.10 5.22 -15.97
C SER A 193 -4.96 3.70 -16.14
N ARG A 194 -4.26 3.31 -17.21
CA ARG A 194 -3.87 1.91 -17.44
C ARG A 194 -2.74 1.47 -16.51
N HIS A 195 -2.00 2.41 -15.92
CA HIS A 195 -0.92 2.09 -15.00
C HIS A 195 -1.49 1.72 -13.62
N PRO A 196 -1.26 0.49 -13.09
CA PRO A 196 -1.89 0.02 -11.86
C PRO A 196 -1.68 0.95 -10.65
N ALA A 197 -0.46 1.48 -10.48
CA ALA A 197 -0.17 2.39 -9.38
C ALA A 197 -0.94 3.72 -9.46
N LEU A 198 -1.09 4.30 -10.66
CA LEU A 198 -1.82 5.56 -10.83
C LEU A 198 -3.32 5.36 -10.61
N ARG A 199 -3.85 4.23 -11.08
CA ARG A 199 -5.24 3.85 -10.85
C ARG A 199 -5.54 3.66 -9.36
N ALA A 200 -4.64 2.99 -8.63
CA ALA A 200 -4.74 2.82 -7.18
C ALA A 200 -4.79 4.18 -6.44
N LEU A 201 -3.88 5.10 -6.78
CA LEU A 201 -3.89 6.47 -6.23
C LEU A 201 -5.19 7.21 -6.56
N GLY A 202 -5.61 7.17 -7.82
CA GLY A 202 -6.80 7.88 -8.27
C GLY A 202 -8.07 7.41 -7.57
N VAL A 203 -8.25 6.09 -7.42
CA VAL A 203 -9.41 5.52 -6.73
C VAL A 203 -9.38 5.84 -5.24
N THR A 204 -8.23 5.66 -4.57
CA THR A 204 -8.12 5.91 -3.12
C THR A 204 -8.26 7.38 -2.78
N ILE A 205 -7.51 8.27 -3.45
CA ILE A 205 -7.52 9.69 -3.15
C ILE A 205 -8.81 10.34 -3.65
N GLY A 206 -9.25 10.03 -4.88
CA GLY A 206 -10.49 10.59 -5.43
C GLY A 206 -11.72 10.17 -4.62
N GLY A 207 -11.83 8.89 -4.28
CA GLY A 207 -12.91 8.38 -3.42
C GLY A 207 -12.84 8.98 -2.01
N GLY A 208 -11.64 9.12 -1.46
CA GLY A 208 -11.44 9.72 -0.15
C GLY A 208 -11.77 11.20 -0.08
N LEU A 209 -11.36 11.99 -1.08
CA LEU A 209 -11.71 13.41 -1.17
C LEU A 209 -13.22 13.61 -1.33
N LEU A 210 -13.89 12.77 -2.13
CA LEU A 210 -15.34 12.81 -2.27
C LEU A 210 -16.02 12.53 -0.93
N LEU A 211 -15.59 11.50 -0.20
CA LEU A 211 -16.13 11.18 1.12
C LEU A 211 -15.82 12.28 2.14
N SER A 212 -14.60 12.82 2.17
CA SER A 212 -14.20 13.94 3.04
C SER A 212 -15.02 15.20 2.77
N PHE A 213 -15.27 15.53 1.50
CA PHE A 213 -16.13 16.63 1.13
C PHE A 213 -17.58 16.41 1.61
N LEU A 214 -18.13 15.21 1.42
CA LEU A 214 -19.49 14.87 1.87
C LEU A 214 -19.64 14.86 3.40
N LEU A 215 -18.59 14.48 4.13
CA LEU A 215 -18.59 14.43 5.60
C LEU A 215 -18.16 15.74 6.26
N ALA A 216 -17.60 16.70 5.52
CA ALA A 216 -17.15 17.99 6.06
C ALA A 216 -18.25 18.74 6.86
N PRO A 217 -19.53 18.82 6.41
CA PRO A 217 -20.59 19.46 7.18
C PRO A 217 -20.89 18.79 8.53
N PHE A 218 -20.50 17.53 8.72
CA PHE A 218 -20.66 16.82 9.99
C PHE A 218 -19.84 17.46 11.12
N ALA A 219 -18.77 18.20 10.79
CA ALA A 219 -18.03 19.00 11.76
C ALA A 219 -18.92 20.05 12.45
N LEU A 220 -19.86 20.67 11.72
CA LEU A 220 -20.78 21.67 12.26
C LEU A 220 -21.76 21.05 13.25
N LEU A 221 -22.29 19.86 12.93
CA LEU A 221 -23.17 19.12 13.84
C LEU A 221 -22.46 18.79 15.16
N LEU A 222 -21.17 18.44 15.11
CA LEU A 222 -20.37 18.20 16.31
C LEU A 222 -20.11 19.46 17.13
N MET A 223 -20.08 20.63 16.49
CA MET A 223 -19.99 21.92 17.18
C MET A 223 -21.31 22.30 17.87
N GLU A 224 -22.45 22.07 17.21
CA GLU A 224 -23.79 22.41 17.72
C GLU A 224 -24.32 21.42 18.77
N ALA A 225 -24.05 20.12 18.64
CA ALA A 225 -24.60 19.05 19.49
C ALA A 225 -24.25 19.13 20.99
N ARG A 226 -23.46 20.13 21.41
CA ARG A 226 -23.08 20.32 22.82
C ARG A 226 -23.11 21.77 23.31
N ALA A 227 -23.71 22.69 22.54
CA ALA A 227 -24.16 23.95 23.12
C ALA A 227 -25.29 23.60 24.10
N PRO A 228 -25.18 23.90 25.42
CA PRO A 228 -26.35 23.86 26.26
C PRO A 228 -27.35 24.84 25.61
N ARG A 229 -28.58 24.39 25.36
CA ARG A 229 -29.70 25.34 25.28
C ARG A 229 -29.65 26.10 26.59
N ALA A 230 -29.13 27.32 26.55
CA ALA A 230 -29.40 28.28 27.60
C ALA A 230 -30.88 28.62 27.41
N ASP A 231 -31.72 28.00 28.24
CA ASP A 231 -33.10 28.40 28.41
C ASP A 231 -33.11 29.86 28.90
N ALA A 232 -33.73 30.75 28.13
CA ALA A 232 -34.45 31.95 28.58
C ALA A 232 -35.22 32.56 27.39
#